data_AF-A0A3T5ACM9-F1
#
_entry.id   AF-A0A3T5ACM9-F1
#
_cell.length_a   1.000
_cell.length_b   1.000
_cell.length_c   1.000
_cell.angle_alpha   90.00
_cell.angle_beta   90.00
_cell.angle_gamma   90.00
#
_symmetry.space_group_name_H-M   'P 1'
#
loop_
_entity.id
_entity.type
_entity.pdbx_description
1 polymer ?
#
loop_
_entity_poly.entity_id
_entity_poly.type
_entity_poly.pdbx_seq_one_letter_code
_entity_poly.pdbx_strand_id
1 'polypeptide(L)'
;MKRTPVLVDVHGTPLRESLGYTGGGIGFGGQMADWMPPAESVDAALLPSLRLGNARADDLVRNNGIAANAVALHKDHIVGHLFLISYRPNWRYLGMRESAAKSFVDEVEAAWTEYCDGIFGEMDAEGKRTFTEFIREGVGVHAFNGEIFLQPVWDAETTQVFRTRFKAVSPKRVDTPGYARGNRQLRAGVETDRNGKALAYHVCDDDWPVAGGERWTRIPRFLPSGRPAMLHIFEPVEDGQTRGANQFYSVMERLKMLDTLQATQLQSAIV
;
A
#
# COMPACT_ATOMS: atom_id res chain seq x y z
N MET A 1 47.68 41.17 12.60
CA MET A 1 46.96 39.99 12.08
C MET A 1 45.75 39.74 12.99
N LYS A 2 44.52 40.01 12.53
CA LYS A 2 43.31 39.65 13.29
C LYS A 2 43.11 38.14 13.20
N ARG A 3 43.10 37.43 14.33
CA ARG A 3 42.76 36.00 14.37
C ARG A 3 41.28 35.86 14.02
N THR A 4 40.98 35.03 13.03
CA THR A 4 39.61 34.64 12.67
C THR A 4 38.99 33.91 13.86
N PRO A 5 37.78 34.26 14.32
CA PRO A 5 37.11 33.52 15.39
C PRO A 5 36.89 32.07 14.94
N VAL A 6 37.27 31.11 15.77
CA VAL A 6 37.10 29.67 15.56
C VAL A 6 36.09 29.17 16.57
N LEU A 7 35.03 28.52 16.11
CA LEU A 7 34.06 27.87 17.00
C LEU A 7 34.74 26.65 17.65
N VAL A 8 34.61 26.53 18.96
CA VAL A 8 35.22 25.45 19.76
C VAL A 8 34.12 24.61 20.40
N ASP A 9 34.40 23.32 20.63
CA ASP A 9 33.50 22.42 21.35
C ASP A 9 33.53 22.68 22.88
N VAL A 10 32.74 21.90 23.63
CA VAL A 10 32.65 21.96 25.11
C VAL A 10 33.98 21.61 25.81
N HIS A 11 34.96 21.07 25.09
CA HIS A 11 36.29 20.72 25.58
C HIS A 11 37.37 21.70 25.09
N GLY A 12 36.99 22.79 24.42
CA GLY A 12 37.91 23.81 23.93
C GLY A 12 38.67 23.42 22.65
N THR A 13 38.25 22.35 21.98
CA THR A 13 38.86 21.89 20.71
C THR A 13 38.22 22.62 19.54
N PRO A 14 39.02 23.12 18.55
CA PRO A 14 38.50 23.69 17.32
C PRO A 14 37.52 22.74 16.61
N LEU A 15 36.30 23.21 16.35
CA LEU A 15 35.33 22.46 15.56
C LEU A 15 35.87 22.32 14.14
N ARG A 16 36.09 21.09 13.69
CA ARG A 16 36.44 20.83 12.29
C ARG A 16 35.27 21.23 11.41
N GLU A 17 35.54 22.03 10.37
CA GLU A 17 34.64 22.12 9.23
C GLU A 17 34.48 20.71 8.66
N SER A 18 33.28 20.15 8.82
CA SER A 18 32.92 18.88 8.18
C SER A 18 32.93 19.12 6.67
N LEU A 19 33.99 18.69 6.00
CA LEU A 19 34.10 18.71 4.54
C LEU A 19 33.22 17.63 3.85
N GLY A 20 32.51 16.80 4.62
CA GLY A 20 31.57 15.79 4.14
C GLY A 20 30.12 16.06 4.58
N TYR A 21 29.19 15.26 4.07
CA TYR A 21 27.78 15.29 4.49
C TYR A 21 27.66 15.09 6.00
N THR A 22 26.92 15.96 6.67
CA THR A 22 26.82 16.03 8.14
C THR A 22 26.34 14.72 8.80
N GLY A 23 25.57 13.91 8.08
CA GLY A 23 25.12 12.59 8.55
C GLY A 23 26.17 11.49 8.55
N GLY A 24 27.32 11.67 7.88
CA GLY A 24 28.43 10.71 7.88
C GLY A 24 29.48 10.96 8.96
N GLY A 25 29.34 12.04 9.73
CA GLY A 25 30.25 12.40 10.82
C GLY A 25 29.62 12.15 12.19
N ILE A 26 30.35 12.52 13.25
CA ILE A 26 29.89 12.37 14.65
C ILE A 26 28.76 13.34 15.05
N GLY A 27 28.38 14.27 14.17
CA GLY A 27 27.38 15.31 14.44
C GLY A 27 27.89 16.43 15.37
N PHE A 28 27.06 17.46 15.51
CA PHE A 28 27.28 18.55 16.48
C PHE A 28 27.12 18.09 17.93
N GLY A 29 28.22 17.80 18.62
CA GLY A 29 28.19 17.34 20.01
C GLY A 29 28.18 15.81 20.18
N GLY A 30 28.47 15.04 19.13
CA GLY A 30 28.62 13.58 19.22
C GLY A 30 27.31 12.78 19.13
N GLN A 31 26.18 13.44 18.86
CA GLN A 31 24.85 12.82 18.79
C GLN A 31 24.71 11.74 17.70
N MET A 32 25.56 11.76 16.67
CA MET A 32 25.55 10.73 15.62
C MET A 32 26.51 9.58 15.94
N ALA A 33 27.34 9.70 16.99
CA ALA A 33 28.39 8.72 17.30
C ALA A 33 27.81 7.32 17.61
N ASP A 34 26.69 7.27 18.34
CA ASP A 34 26.00 6.02 18.68
C ASP A 34 24.88 5.67 17.69
N TRP A 35 24.57 6.55 16.73
CA TRP A 35 23.54 6.31 15.73
C TRP A 35 24.16 5.67 14.48
N MET A 36 24.33 4.35 14.55
CA MET A 36 24.93 3.53 13.47
C MET A 36 23.90 2.56 12.87
N PRO A 37 22.92 3.04 12.09
CA PRO A 37 21.95 2.15 11.45
C PRO A 37 22.65 1.27 10.38
N PRO A 38 22.27 -0.01 10.25
CA PRO A 38 22.77 -0.84 9.16
C PRO A 38 22.26 -0.33 7.81
N ALA A 39 23.06 -0.53 6.75
CA ALA A 39 22.60 -0.34 5.38
C ALA A 39 21.70 -1.52 4.99
N GLU A 40 20.43 -1.25 4.73
CA GLU A 40 19.42 -2.26 4.42
C GLU A 40 18.64 -1.86 3.16
N SER A 41 18.33 -2.85 2.31
CA SER A 41 17.30 -2.68 1.28
C SER A 41 15.92 -2.57 1.94
N VAL A 42 14.95 -1.94 1.27
CA VAL A 42 13.57 -1.85 1.78
C VAL A 42 13.00 -3.18 2.24
N ASP A 43 13.15 -4.26 1.46
CA ASP A 43 12.65 -5.59 1.85
C ASP A 43 13.30 -6.12 3.13
N ALA A 44 14.59 -5.86 3.33
CA ALA A 44 15.31 -6.31 4.51
C ALA A 44 14.81 -5.61 5.79
N ALA A 45 14.50 -4.31 5.69
CA ALA A 45 13.93 -3.53 6.78
C ALA A 45 12.43 -3.83 7.02
N LEU A 46 11.66 -4.02 5.94
CA LEU A 46 10.20 -4.16 5.98
C LEU A 46 9.74 -5.57 6.30
N LEU A 47 10.17 -6.57 5.52
CA LEU A 47 9.58 -7.92 5.51
C LEU A 47 9.61 -8.65 6.87
N PRO A 48 10.68 -8.54 7.69
CA PRO A 48 10.70 -9.18 9.01
C PRO A 48 9.58 -8.71 9.93
N SER A 49 9.15 -7.46 9.78
CA SER A 49 8.12 -6.84 10.62
C SER A 49 6.77 -6.71 9.91
N LEU A 50 6.68 -6.97 8.61
CA LEU A 50 5.51 -6.70 7.76
C LEU A 50 4.20 -7.24 8.35
N ARG A 51 4.19 -8.50 8.79
CA ARG A 51 2.99 -9.14 9.36
C ARG A 51 2.51 -8.43 10.62
N LEU A 52 3.41 -8.28 11.59
CA LEU A 52 3.09 -7.68 12.88
C LEU A 52 2.79 -6.18 12.72
N GLY A 53 3.53 -5.51 11.84
CA GLY A 53 3.36 -4.11 11.50
C GLY A 53 1.99 -3.82 10.92
N ASN A 54 1.56 -4.60 9.92
CA ASN A 54 0.23 -4.48 9.34
C ASN A 54 -0.87 -4.84 10.34
N ALA A 55 -0.69 -5.89 11.16
CA ALA A 55 -1.65 -6.23 12.21
C ALA A 55 -1.79 -5.12 13.27
N ARG A 56 -0.68 -4.45 13.63
CA ARG A 56 -0.70 -3.27 14.51
C ARG A 56 -1.39 -2.08 13.87
N ALA A 57 -1.14 -1.83 12.58
CA ALA A 57 -1.81 -0.76 11.85
C ALA A 57 -3.33 -0.99 11.78
N ASP A 58 -3.77 -2.24 11.55
CA ASP A 58 -5.19 -2.61 11.59
C ASP A 58 -5.81 -2.35 12.96
N ASP A 59 -5.16 -2.79 14.04
CA ASP A 59 -5.64 -2.59 15.40
C ASP A 59 -5.74 -1.10 15.73
N LEU A 60 -4.71 -0.33 15.36
CA LEU A 60 -4.66 1.10 15.57
C LEU A 60 -5.79 1.81 14.83
N VAL A 61 -5.98 1.54 13.53
CA VAL A 61 -7.05 2.18 12.74
C VAL A 61 -8.44 1.78 13.26
N ARG A 62 -8.61 0.57 13.80
CA ARG A 62 -9.88 0.13 14.39
C ARG A 62 -10.18 0.81 15.73
N ASN A 63 -9.17 1.00 16.57
CA ASN A 63 -9.37 1.36 17.98
C ASN A 63 -8.97 2.80 18.35
N ASN A 64 -8.20 3.50 17.51
CA ASN A 64 -7.74 4.86 17.76
C ASN A 64 -8.47 5.85 16.84
N GLY A 65 -9.23 6.77 17.44
CA GLY A 65 -10.03 7.75 16.71
C GLY A 65 -9.22 8.70 15.83
N ILE A 66 -7.98 9.01 16.19
CA ILE A 66 -7.07 9.85 15.38
C ILE A 66 -6.67 9.08 14.12
N ALA A 67 -6.25 7.82 14.26
CA ALA A 67 -5.85 6.98 13.13
C ALA A 67 -7.04 6.67 12.20
N ALA A 68 -8.20 6.33 12.77
CA ALA A 68 -9.43 6.09 12.02
C ALA A 68 -9.83 7.32 11.19
N ASN A 69 -9.80 8.50 11.80
CA ASN A 69 -10.14 9.75 11.11
C ASN A 69 -9.10 10.13 10.05
N ALA A 70 -7.81 9.88 10.29
CA ALA A 70 -6.76 10.11 9.29
C ALA A 70 -7.01 9.28 8.01
N VAL A 71 -7.36 8.00 8.15
CA VAL A 71 -7.73 7.15 6.99
C VAL A 71 -9.02 7.65 6.32
N ALA A 72 -10.02 8.08 7.09
CA ALA A 72 -11.25 8.64 6.53
C ALA A 72 -10.98 9.89 5.68
N LEU A 73 -10.25 10.86 6.23
CA LEU A 73 -9.84 12.08 5.51
C LEU A 73 -8.99 11.76 4.27
N HIS A 74 -8.09 10.78 4.35
CA HIS A 74 -7.29 10.35 3.20
C HIS A 74 -8.17 9.83 2.05
N LYS A 75 -9.17 9.00 2.36
CA LYS A 75 -10.15 8.53 1.35
C LYS A 75 -10.97 9.68 0.78
N ASP A 76 -11.42 10.61 1.61
CA ASP A 76 -12.26 11.72 1.18
C ASP A 76 -11.50 12.71 0.30
N HIS A 77 -10.24 13.00 0.61
CA HIS A 77 -9.41 13.87 -0.23
C HIS A 77 -9.03 13.26 -1.57
N ILE A 78 -8.82 11.94 -1.64
CA ILE A 78 -8.41 11.27 -2.89
C ILE A 78 -9.61 10.93 -3.77
N VAL A 79 -10.65 10.34 -3.20
CA VAL A 79 -11.76 9.77 -3.96
C VAL A 79 -12.98 10.70 -3.94
N GLY A 80 -13.21 11.39 -2.84
CA GLY A 80 -14.41 12.19 -2.65
C GLY A 80 -15.70 11.35 -2.62
N HIS A 81 -16.77 11.95 -3.14
CA HIS A 81 -18.11 11.37 -3.15
C HIS A 81 -18.32 10.38 -4.31
N LEU A 82 -17.78 10.67 -5.50
CA LEU A 82 -18.01 9.90 -6.72
C LEU A 82 -16.74 9.83 -7.55
N PHE A 83 -16.34 8.62 -7.92
CA PHE A 83 -15.17 8.38 -8.74
C PHE A 83 -15.61 8.05 -10.17
N LEU A 84 -15.56 9.04 -11.05
CA LEU A 84 -15.92 8.92 -12.46
C LEU A 84 -14.66 8.90 -13.34
N ILE A 85 -14.75 8.23 -14.48
CA ILE A 85 -13.71 8.32 -15.50
C ILE A 85 -13.83 9.66 -16.25
N SER A 86 -12.70 10.19 -16.70
CA SER A 86 -12.65 11.20 -17.76
C SER A 86 -11.90 10.60 -18.93
N TYR A 87 -12.63 10.09 -19.93
CA TYR A 87 -12.01 9.36 -21.03
C TYR A 87 -11.51 10.35 -22.09
N ARG A 88 -10.18 10.38 -22.31
CA ARG A 88 -9.53 11.31 -23.25
C ARG A 88 -8.74 10.54 -24.31
N PRO A 89 -9.40 9.89 -25.28
CA PRO A 89 -8.71 9.16 -26.33
C PRO A 89 -7.93 10.14 -27.23
N ASN A 90 -6.76 9.71 -27.72
CA ASN A 90 -6.06 10.43 -28.78
C ASN A 90 -6.78 10.23 -30.11
N TRP A 91 -7.89 10.95 -30.29
CA TRP A 91 -8.80 10.79 -31.41
C TRP A 91 -8.16 11.08 -32.77
N ARG A 92 -7.14 11.96 -32.81
CA ARG A 92 -6.35 12.23 -34.02
C ARG A 92 -5.56 11.01 -34.45
N TYR A 93 -4.89 10.34 -33.50
CA TYR A 93 -4.17 9.11 -33.75
C TYR A 93 -5.11 7.98 -34.19
N LEU A 94 -6.31 7.93 -33.63
CA LEU A 94 -7.36 6.99 -34.02
C LEU A 94 -8.02 7.33 -35.37
N GLY A 95 -7.62 8.41 -36.04
CA GLY A 95 -8.19 8.84 -37.32
C GLY A 95 -9.64 9.30 -37.24
N MET A 96 -10.12 9.64 -36.05
CA MET A 96 -11.50 10.09 -35.83
C MET A 96 -11.65 11.56 -36.21
N ARG A 97 -12.87 11.96 -36.53
CA ARG A 97 -13.25 13.38 -36.54
C ARG A 97 -13.56 13.83 -35.12
N GLU A 98 -13.32 15.09 -34.82
CA GLU A 98 -13.55 15.66 -33.48
C GLU A 98 -14.99 15.46 -32.99
N SER A 99 -15.99 15.68 -33.84
CA SER A 99 -17.40 15.47 -33.48
C SER A 99 -17.72 14.00 -33.17
N ALA A 100 -17.14 13.07 -33.91
CA ALA A 100 -17.31 11.63 -33.66
C ALA A 100 -16.57 11.20 -32.38
N ALA A 101 -15.43 11.82 -32.08
CA ALA A 101 -14.70 11.56 -30.85
C ALA A 101 -15.50 11.98 -29.62
N LYS A 102 -16.19 13.12 -29.68
CA LYS A 102 -17.06 13.57 -28.58
C LYS A 102 -18.18 12.58 -28.31
N SER A 103 -18.95 12.20 -29.33
CA SER A 103 -20.03 11.23 -29.17
C SER A 103 -19.52 9.87 -28.67
N PHE A 104 -18.35 9.43 -29.14
CA PHE A 104 -17.73 8.20 -28.66
C PHE A 104 -17.32 8.27 -27.19
N VAL A 105 -16.79 9.41 -26.73
CA VAL A 105 -16.48 9.61 -25.30
C VAL A 105 -17.77 9.54 -24.48
N ASP A 106 -18.84 10.20 -24.91
CA ASP A 106 -20.14 10.17 -24.22
C ASP A 106 -20.67 8.72 -24.09
N GLU A 107 -20.56 7.92 -25.16
CA GLU A 107 -20.94 6.50 -25.15
C GLU A 107 -20.07 5.66 -24.20
N VAL A 108 -18.75 5.88 -24.18
CA VAL A 108 -17.83 5.15 -23.30
C VAL A 108 -18.08 5.49 -21.83
N GLU A 109 -18.31 6.76 -21.50
CA GLU A 109 -18.57 7.21 -20.13
C GLU A 109 -19.94 6.71 -19.64
N ALA A 110 -20.95 6.65 -20.52
CA ALA A 110 -22.24 6.03 -20.21
C ALA A 110 -22.10 4.52 -19.96
N ALA A 111 -21.40 3.81 -20.84
CA ALA A 111 -21.15 2.37 -20.71
C ALA A 111 -20.33 2.04 -19.45
N TRP A 112 -19.37 2.88 -19.09
CA TRP A 112 -18.60 2.75 -17.85
C TRP A 112 -19.50 2.91 -16.62
N THR A 113 -20.40 3.89 -16.65
CA THR A 113 -21.35 4.12 -15.56
C THR A 113 -22.25 2.90 -15.40
N GLU A 114 -22.78 2.34 -16.48
CA GLU A 114 -23.60 1.12 -16.45
C GLU A 114 -22.81 -0.09 -15.91
N TYR A 115 -21.55 -0.25 -16.31
CA TYR A 115 -20.68 -1.31 -15.79
C TYR A 115 -20.42 -1.21 -14.27
N CYS A 116 -20.39 0.02 -13.75
CA CYS A 116 -20.06 0.31 -12.36
C CYS A 116 -21.30 0.39 -11.44
N ASP A 117 -22.49 0.37 -12.02
CA ASP A 117 -23.78 0.56 -11.34
C ASP A 117 -24.36 -0.76 -10.81
N GLY A 118 -24.55 -0.89 -9.50
CA GLY A 118 -24.99 -2.16 -8.90
C GLY A 118 -26.34 -2.72 -9.39
N ILE A 119 -27.19 -1.94 -10.06
CA ILE A 119 -28.46 -2.41 -10.63
C ILE A 119 -28.23 -3.01 -12.03
N PHE A 120 -27.43 -2.35 -12.87
CA PHE A 120 -27.25 -2.73 -14.28
C PHE A 120 -25.95 -3.50 -14.55
N GLY A 121 -24.88 -3.26 -13.77
CA GLY A 121 -23.55 -3.82 -13.92
C GLY A 121 -22.77 -3.93 -12.61
N GLU A 122 -22.33 -5.13 -12.27
CA GLU A 122 -21.71 -5.36 -10.96
C GLU A 122 -20.19 -5.54 -11.06
N MET A 123 -19.39 -4.49 -10.88
CA MET A 123 -17.93 -4.65 -11.03
C MET A 123 -17.30 -5.57 -9.95
N ASP A 124 -17.82 -5.54 -8.72
CA ASP A 124 -17.32 -6.32 -7.58
C ASP A 124 -17.73 -7.79 -7.70
N ALA A 125 -16.75 -8.71 -7.70
CA ALA A 125 -17.01 -10.14 -7.72
C ALA A 125 -17.75 -10.64 -6.46
N GLU A 126 -17.71 -9.90 -5.37
CA GLU A 126 -18.46 -10.22 -4.14
C GLU A 126 -19.86 -9.59 -4.09
N GLY A 127 -20.16 -8.69 -5.02
CA GLY A 127 -21.44 -8.00 -5.13
C GLY A 127 -21.78 -7.07 -3.96
N LYS A 128 -20.77 -6.45 -3.34
CA LYS A 128 -20.96 -5.60 -2.14
C LYS A 128 -20.78 -4.12 -2.43
N ARG A 129 -20.07 -3.78 -3.51
CA ARG A 129 -19.50 -2.43 -3.71
C ARG A 129 -19.76 -1.92 -5.12
N THR A 130 -20.14 -0.65 -5.20
CA THR A 130 -20.03 0.16 -6.41
C THR A 130 -18.56 0.45 -6.74
N PHE A 131 -18.28 0.94 -7.95
CA PHE A 131 -16.92 1.33 -8.33
C PHE A 131 -16.27 2.36 -7.38
N THR A 132 -17.03 3.38 -6.97
CA THR A 132 -16.51 4.40 -6.04
C THR A 132 -16.13 3.77 -4.70
N GLU A 133 -16.99 2.91 -4.15
CA GLU A 133 -16.70 2.21 -2.89
C GLU A 133 -15.50 1.28 -3.01
N PHE A 134 -15.34 0.61 -4.15
CA PHE A 134 -14.19 -0.23 -4.45
C PHE A 134 -12.87 0.57 -4.46
N ILE A 135 -12.87 1.76 -5.07
CA ILE A 135 -11.71 2.67 -5.03
C ILE A 135 -11.46 3.21 -3.62
N ARG A 136 -12.52 3.56 -2.87
CA ARG A 136 -12.40 4.00 -1.46
C ARG A 136 -11.82 2.91 -0.56
N GLU A 137 -12.21 1.65 -0.76
CA GLU A 137 -11.59 0.51 -0.08
C GLU A 137 -10.12 0.40 -0.45
N GLY A 138 -9.78 0.42 -1.74
CA GLY A 138 -8.40 0.34 -2.21
C GLY A 138 -7.51 1.42 -1.59
N VAL A 139 -7.94 2.69 -1.61
CA VAL A 139 -7.20 3.81 -0.98
C VAL A 139 -7.07 3.61 0.54
N GLY A 140 -8.13 3.12 1.20
CA GLY A 140 -8.08 2.79 2.61
C GLY A 140 -7.05 1.72 2.92
N VAL A 141 -7.12 0.57 2.25
CA VAL A 141 -6.19 -0.56 2.41
C VAL A 141 -4.76 -0.12 2.10
N HIS A 142 -4.54 0.68 1.06
CA HIS A 142 -3.22 1.23 0.76
C HIS A 142 -2.66 2.08 1.91
N ALA A 143 -3.48 2.87 2.60
CA ALA A 143 -3.00 3.71 3.71
C ALA A 143 -2.44 2.88 4.88
N PHE A 144 -3.14 1.82 5.31
CA PHE A 144 -2.77 1.04 6.50
C PHE A 144 -2.10 -0.32 6.24
N ASN A 145 -2.11 -0.83 5.01
CA ASN A 145 -1.33 -1.99 4.59
C ASN A 145 -0.18 -1.66 3.62
N GLY A 146 -0.19 -0.48 2.99
CA GLY A 146 0.86 -0.02 2.07
C GLY A 146 0.71 -0.51 0.63
N GLU A 147 -0.27 -1.36 0.34
CA GLU A 147 -0.44 -2.01 -0.95
C GLU A 147 -1.87 -2.52 -1.15
N ILE A 148 -2.24 -2.80 -2.40
CA ILE A 148 -3.54 -3.34 -2.80
C ILE A 148 -3.31 -4.56 -3.68
N PHE A 149 -4.05 -5.63 -3.43
CA PHE A 149 -4.14 -6.78 -4.33
C PHE A 149 -5.55 -6.91 -4.88
N LEU A 150 -5.68 -7.01 -6.20
CA LEU A 150 -6.95 -7.24 -6.89
C LEU A 150 -6.80 -8.37 -7.89
N GLN A 151 -7.72 -9.31 -7.87
CA GLN A 151 -7.81 -10.38 -8.84
C GLN A 151 -8.91 -10.05 -9.86
N PRO A 152 -8.57 -9.83 -11.15
CA PRO A 152 -9.57 -9.82 -12.21
C PRO A 152 -10.16 -11.22 -12.36
N VAL A 153 -11.49 -11.31 -12.37
CA VAL A 153 -12.26 -12.55 -12.52
C VAL A 153 -13.13 -12.43 -13.77
N TRP A 154 -13.35 -13.55 -14.46
CA TRP A 154 -14.29 -13.62 -15.56
C TRP A 154 -15.53 -14.36 -15.12
N ASP A 155 -16.64 -13.65 -15.05
CA ASP A 155 -17.95 -14.21 -14.75
C ASP A 155 -18.56 -14.76 -16.04
N ALA A 156 -18.47 -16.07 -16.21
CA ALA A 156 -18.99 -16.74 -17.40
C ALA A 156 -20.53 -16.92 -17.35
N GLU A 157 -21.12 -16.83 -16.17
CA GLU A 157 -22.52 -17.16 -15.88
C GLU A 157 -23.42 -15.94 -15.97
N THR A 158 -22.88 -14.73 -15.81
CA THR A 158 -23.67 -13.50 -15.93
C THR A 158 -24.29 -13.30 -17.32
N THR A 159 -25.51 -12.77 -17.30
CA THR A 159 -26.25 -12.29 -18.48
C THR A 159 -25.92 -10.84 -18.83
N GLN A 160 -25.13 -10.15 -18.00
CA GLN A 160 -24.70 -8.76 -18.26
C GLN A 160 -23.71 -8.71 -19.42
N VAL A 161 -23.66 -7.55 -20.09
CA VAL A 161 -22.73 -7.29 -21.21
C VAL A 161 -21.28 -7.39 -20.73
N PHE A 162 -20.99 -6.81 -19.56
CA PHE A 162 -19.65 -6.82 -18.96
C PHE A 162 -19.48 -8.01 -18.04
N ARG A 163 -18.53 -8.88 -18.38
CA ARG A 163 -18.24 -10.12 -17.64
C ARG A 163 -16.97 -10.07 -16.79
N THR A 164 -16.14 -9.04 -16.99
CA THR A 164 -14.97 -8.86 -16.14
C THR A 164 -15.45 -8.34 -14.79
N ARG A 165 -14.98 -8.96 -13.72
CA ARG A 165 -15.24 -8.58 -12.32
C ARG A 165 -13.90 -8.42 -11.61
N PHE A 166 -13.90 -7.79 -10.45
CA PHE A 166 -12.71 -7.67 -9.62
C PHE A 166 -12.98 -8.17 -8.22
N LYS A 167 -12.10 -9.04 -7.72
CA LYS A 167 -12.12 -9.52 -6.35
C LYS A 167 -10.96 -8.88 -5.59
N ALA A 168 -11.28 -8.15 -4.52
CA ALA A 168 -10.25 -7.67 -3.61
C ALA A 168 -9.62 -8.85 -2.86
N VAL A 169 -8.29 -8.85 -2.77
CA VAL A 169 -7.52 -9.83 -2.00
C VAL A 169 -6.83 -9.09 -0.89
N SER A 170 -7.08 -9.49 0.36
CA SER A 170 -6.43 -8.89 1.51
C SER A 170 -4.91 -9.06 1.41
N PRO A 171 -4.09 -8.00 1.55
CA PRO A 171 -2.63 -8.12 1.59
C PRO A 171 -2.11 -9.07 2.66
N LYS A 172 -2.91 -9.31 3.71
CA LYS A 172 -2.60 -10.23 4.83
C LYS A 172 -2.62 -11.69 4.42
N ARG A 173 -3.38 -12.02 3.37
CA ARG A 173 -3.45 -13.38 2.80
C ARG A 173 -2.33 -13.66 1.83
N VAL A 174 -1.61 -12.63 1.37
CA VAL A 174 -0.45 -12.79 0.50
C VAL A 174 0.78 -12.96 1.36
N ASP A 175 1.33 -14.16 1.42
CA ASP A 175 2.55 -14.46 2.16
C ASP A 175 3.24 -15.72 1.60
N THR A 176 4.45 -15.97 2.07
CA THR A 176 5.18 -17.20 1.76
C THR A 176 4.42 -18.37 2.39
N PRO A 177 4.14 -19.45 1.64
CA PRO A 177 3.44 -20.61 2.16
C PRO A 177 4.02 -21.13 3.48
N GLY A 178 3.14 -21.44 4.43
CA GLY A 178 3.51 -21.86 5.78
C GLY A 178 4.27 -20.79 6.57
N TYR A 179 4.10 -19.51 6.21
CA TYR A 179 4.70 -18.36 6.90
C TYR A 179 6.23 -18.38 6.95
N ALA A 180 6.86 -19.12 6.05
CA ALA A 180 8.31 -19.24 5.98
C ALA A 180 8.96 -17.88 5.66
N ARG A 181 10.24 -17.74 6.02
CA ARG A 181 11.04 -16.54 5.73
C ARG A 181 11.10 -16.21 4.23
N GLY A 182 10.92 -17.21 3.36
CA GLY A 182 11.10 -17.08 1.93
C GLY A 182 12.56 -17.25 1.51
N ASN A 183 12.86 -16.85 0.27
CA ASN A 183 14.19 -16.89 -0.33
C ASN A 183 14.33 -15.73 -1.32
N ARG A 184 15.41 -15.70 -2.11
CA ARG A 184 15.68 -14.60 -3.06
C ARG A 184 14.54 -14.40 -4.08
N GLN A 185 13.90 -15.48 -4.52
CA GLN A 185 12.88 -15.50 -5.57
C GLN A 185 11.45 -15.53 -5.02
N LEU A 186 11.23 -15.90 -3.77
CA LEU A 186 9.92 -15.87 -3.11
C LEU A 186 10.02 -15.12 -1.80
N ARG A 187 9.49 -13.89 -1.76
CA ARG A 187 9.54 -13.01 -0.59
C ARG A 187 8.14 -12.55 -0.23
N ALA A 188 7.72 -12.81 1.01
CA ALA A 188 6.41 -12.43 1.52
C ALA A 188 5.28 -12.70 0.50
N GLY A 189 5.27 -13.89 -0.09
CA GLY A 189 4.24 -14.32 -1.04
C GLY A 189 4.37 -13.81 -2.47
N VAL A 190 5.38 -12.99 -2.79
CA VAL A 190 5.65 -12.56 -4.17
C VAL A 190 6.79 -13.38 -4.76
N GLU A 191 6.47 -14.14 -5.81
CA GLU A 191 7.47 -14.87 -6.60
C GLU A 191 8.03 -13.93 -7.68
N THR A 192 9.34 -13.86 -7.83
CA THR A 192 10.04 -12.93 -8.73
C THR A 192 11.07 -13.64 -9.60
N ASP A 193 11.28 -13.11 -10.80
CA ASP A 193 12.39 -13.53 -11.66
C ASP A 193 13.73 -12.91 -11.21
N ARG A 194 14.81 -13.23 -11.94
CA ARG A 194 16.15 -12.70 -11.67
C ARG A 194 16.27 -11.17 -11.75
N ASN A 195 15.33 -10.50 -12.43
CA ASN A 195 15.27 -9.06 -12.63
C ASN A 195 14.30 -8.39 -11.63
N GLY A 196 13.73 -9.15 -10.67
CA GLY A 196 12.75 -8.63 -9.71
C GLY A 196 11.33 -8.52 -10.26
N LYS A 197 11.06 -8.96 -11.49
CA LYS A 197 9.70 -8.94 -12.05
C LYS A 197 8.84 -9.99 -11.34
N ALA A 198 7.73 -9.57 -10.74
CA ALA A 198 6.76 -10.50 -10.15
C ALA A 198 6.22 -11.48 -11.22
N LEU A 199 6.25 -12.77 -10.89
CA LEU A 199 5.78 -13.91 -11.69
C LEU A 199 4.47 -14.46 -11.16
N ALA A 200 4.31 -14.53 -9.84
CA ALA A 200 3.14 -15.08 -9.18
C ALA A 200 3.00 -14.56 -7.74
N TYR A 201 1.83 -14.79 -7.17
CA TYR A 201 1.45 -14.42 -5.82
C TYR A 201 0.91 -15.64 -5.10
N HIS A 202 1.37 -15.87 -3.88
CA HIS A 202 0.91 -16.96 -3.03
C HIS A 202 -0.13 -16.42 -2.06
N VAL A 203 -1.36 -16.90 -2.20
CA VAL A 203 -2.52 -16.44 -1.43
C VAL A 203 -3.00 -17.58 -0.55
N CYS A 204 -3.03 -17.38 0.76
CA CYS A 204 -3.68 -18.30 1.69
C CYS A 204 -5.20 -18.22 1.50
N ASP A 205 -5.88 -19.36 1.54
CA ASP A 205 -7.33 -19.43 1.57
C ASP A 205 -7.86 -18.77 2.85
N ASP A 206 -9.09 -18.25 2.78
CA ASP A 206 -9.79 -17.71 3.95
C ASP A 206 -10.42 -18.88 4.70
N ASP A 207 -9.89 -19.20 5.88
CA ASP A 207 -10.29 -20.36 6.69
C ASP A 207 -11.21 -19.98 7.86
N TRP A 208 -11.81 -18.78 7.86
CA TRP A 208 -12.79 -18.38 8.87
C TRP A 208 -13.94 -19.40 8.99
N PRO A 209 -14.33 -19.83 10.22
CA PRO A 209 -13.81 -19.42 11.54
C PRO A 209 -12.70 -20.32 12.11
N VAL A 210 -12.27 -21.35 11.39
CA VAL A 210 -11.35 -22.38 11.89
C VAL A 210 -9.94 -22.08 11.39
N ALA A 211 -9.16 -21.39 12.23
CA ALA A 211 -7.74 -21.22 12.00
C ALA A 211 -7.03 -22.59 11.99
N GLY A 212 -6.40 -22.96 10.87
CA GLY A 212 -5.51 -24.12 10.81
C GLY A 212 -5.60 -24.96 9.54
N GLY A 213 -6.52 -24.63 8.61
CA GLY A 213 -6.60 -25.24 7.30
C GLY A 213 -5.83 -24.42 6.26
N GLU A 214 -4.52 -24.25 6.44
CA GLU A 214 -3.72 -23.38 5.56
C GLU A 214 -3.52 -23.97 4.16
N ARG A 215 -4.51 -23.79 3.30
CA ARG A 215 -4.40 -24.06 1.87
C ARG A 215 -3.86 -22.83 1.17
N TRP A 216 -2.80 -23.01 0.38
CA TRP A 216 -2.16 -21.95 -0.37
C TRP A 216 -2.42 -22.12 -1.87
N THR A 217 -2.82 -21.03 -2.50
CA THR A 217 -3.05 -20.96 -3.94
C THR A 217 -2.01 -20.05 -4.59
N ARG A 218 -1.27 -20.58 -5.57
CA ARG A 218 -0.35 -19.80 -6.39
C ARG A 218 -1.10 -19.20 -7.57
N ILE A 219 -1.24 -17.88 -7.60
CA ILE A 219 -1.89 -17.12 -8.67
C ILE A 219 -0.82 -16.49 -9.55
N PRO A 220 -0.75 -16.80 -10.86
CA PRO A 220 0.23 -16.16 -11.74
C PRO A 220 -0.07 -14.67 -11.89
N ARG A 221 0.95 -13.85 -12.19
CA ARG A 221 0.73 -12.43 -12.49
C ARG A 221 -0.10 -12.22 -13.75
N PHE A 222 0.16 -13.03 -14.77
CA PHE A 222 -0.56 -13.03 -16.04
C PHE A 222 -1.09 -14.43 -16.36
N LEU A 223 -2.30 -14.50 -16.88
CA LEU A 223 -2.85 -15.71 -17.49
C LEU A 223 -2.10 -16.04 -18.79
N PRO A 224 -2.19 -17.28 -19.30
CA PRO A 224 -1.63 -17.64 -20.61
C PRO A 224 -2.12 -16.75 -21.76
N SER A 225 -3.30 -16.13 -21.63
CA SER A 225 -3.85 -15.17 -22.59
C SER A 225 -3.18 -13.80 -22.56
N GLY A 226 -2.26 -13.54 -21.63
CA GLY A 226 -1.65 -12.24 -21.40
C GLY A 226 -2.48 -11.30 -20.53
N ARG A 227 -3.73 -11.66 -20.18
CA ARG A 227 -4.54 -10.88 -19.23
C ARG A 227 -3.92 -10.92 -17.83
N PRO A 228 -3.92 -9.82 -17.06
CA PRO A 228 -3.52 -9.86 -15.66
C PRO A 228 -4.40 -10.85 -14.88
N ALA A 229 -3.78 -11.76 -14.15
CA ALA A 229 -4.44 -12.64 -13.19
C ALA A 229 -4.39 -12.08 -11.76
N MET A 230 -3.41 -11.22 -11.48
CA MET A 230 -3.33 -10.46 -10.24
C MET A 230 -2.80 -9.06 -10.55
N LEU A 231 -3.43 -8.06 -9.94
CA LEU A 231 -2.95 -6.69 -9.89
C LEU A 231 -2.39 -6.47 -8.49
N HIS A 232 -1.15 -5.99 -8.43
CA HIS A 232 -0.48 -5.60 -7.20
C HIS A 232 -0.07 -4.14 -7.33
N ILE A 233 -0.65 -3.29 -6.49
CA ILE A 233 -0.55 -1.84 -6.57
C ILE A 233 0.09 -1.35 -5.27
N PHE A 234 1.27 -0.76 -5.40
CA PHE A 234 1.98 -0.05 -4.33
C PHE A 234 2.96 0.93 -4.99
N GLU A 235 3.51 1.85 -4.21
CA GLU A 235 4.55 2.79 -4.66
C GLU A 235 5.93 2.27 -4.21
N PRO A 236 6.75 1.71 -5.14
CA PRO A 236 8.09 1.26 -4.80
C PRO A 236 9.01 2.45 -4.57
N VAL A 237 9.83 2.41 -3.51
CA VAL A 237 10.80 3.46 -3.18
C VAL A 237 12.25 3.06 -3.47
N GLU A 238 12.51 1.77 -3.67
CA GLU A 238 13.83 1.23 -3.99
C GLU A 238 13.71 0.03 -4.96
N ASP A 239 14.80 -0.27 -5.68
CA ASP A 239 14.93 -1.47 -6.48
C ASP A 239 14.75 -2.76 -5.65
N GLY A 240 14.15 -3.78 -6.27
CA GLY A 240 13.97 -5.09 -5.65
C GLY A 240 12.94 -5.15 -4.53
N GLN A 241 12.22 -4.05 -4.23
CA GLN A 241 11.13 -4.03 -3.26
C GLN A 241 9.97 -4.91 -3.73
N THR A 242 9.53 -5.83 -2.88
CA THR A 242 8.48 -6.81 -3.22
C THR A 242 7.13 -6.50 -2.60
N ARG A 243 7.07 -5.70 -1.53
CA ARG A 243 5.84 -5.37 -0.80
C ARG A 243 5.76 -3.89 -0.47
N GLY A 244 4.55 -3.38 -0.31
CA GLY A 244 4.31 -2.00 0.11
C GLY A 244 4.48 -1.80 1.61
N ALA A 245 4.95 -0.61 2.02
CA ALA A 245 5.04 -0.22 3.43
C ALA A 245 3.84 0.67 3.78
N ASN A 246 3.16 0.39 4.90
CA ASN A 246 2.04 1.21 5.33
C ASN A 246 2.49 2.60 5.82
N GLN A 247 1.59 3.58 5.71
CA GLN A 247 1.90 4.97 6.05
C GLN A 247 2.01 5.20 7.57
N PHE A 248 1.55 4.25 8.38
CA PHE A 248 1.55 4.36 9.83
C PHE A 248 2.88 3.97 10.48
N TYR A 249 3.77 3.25 9.78
CA TYR A 249 5.02 2.70 10.36
C TYR A 249 5.84 3.71 11.18
N SER A 250 5.91 4.96 10.76
CA SER A 250 6.69 6.01 11.42
C SER A 250 6.02 6.61 12.67
N VAL A 251 4.72 6.39 12.87
CA VAL A 251 3.92 7.08 13.90
C VAL A 251 3.16 6.15 14.84
N MET A 252 3.00 4.86 14.48
CA MET A 252 2.24 3.88 15.27
C MET A 252 2.65 3.83 16.74
N GLU A 253 3.95 3.78 17.02
CA GLU A 253 4.47 3.69 18.39
C GLU A 253 4.03 4.91 19.22
N ARG A 254 4.17 6.12 18.68
CA ARG A 254 3.79 7.36 19.36
C ARG A 254 2.30 7.43 19.63
N LEU A 255 1.48 7.00 18.66
CA LEU A 255 0.02 6.94 18.85
C LEU A 255 -0.35 5.93 19.94
N LYS A 256 0.28 4.76 19.97
CA LYS A 256 0.02 3.76 21.00
C LYS A 256 0.41 4.24 22.39
N MET A 257 1.56 4.91 22.52
CA MET A 257 1.99 5.50 23.79
C MET A 257 1.02 6.58 24.28
N LEU A 258 0.49 7.40 23.37
CA LEU A 258 -0.49 8.43 23.70
C LEU A 258 -1.79 7.82 24.24
N ASP A 259 -2.31 6.76 23.61
CA ASP A 259 -3.51 6.05 24.08
C ASP A 259 -3.31 5.51 25.50
N THR A 260 -2.16 4.89 25.77
CA THR A 260 -1.83 4.37 27.10
C THR A 260 -1.76 5.49 28.14
N LEU A 261 -1.09 6.61 27.82
CA LEU A 261 -1.02 7.76 28.72
C LEU A 261 -2.40 8.30 29.07
N GLN A 262 -3.27 8.49 28.08
CA GLN A 262 -4.63 9.00 28.29
C GLN A 262 -5.47 8.05 29.16
N ALA A 263 -5.40 6.74 28.90
CA ALA A 263 -6.10 5.74 29.70
C ALA A 263 -5.62 5.75 31.15
N THR A 264 -4.30 5.80 31.39
CA THR A 264 -3.75 5.87 32.75
C THR A 264 -4.16 7.15 33.47
N GLN A 265 -4.11 8.31 32.81
CA GLN A 265 -4.54 9.59 33.41
C GLN A 265 -6.02 9.58 33.80
N LEU A 266 -6.89 9.06 32.93
CA LEU A 266 -8.32 8.93 33.22
C LEU A 266 -8.56 7.98 34.41
N GLN A 267 -7.87 6.86 34.45
CA GLN A 267 -7.97 5.92 35.56
C GLN A 267 -7.50 6.54 36.88
N SER A 268 -6.38 7.26 36.89
CA SER A 268 -5.88 7.96 38.08
C SER A 268 -6.78 9.10 38.55
N ALA A 269 -7.58 9.71 37.67
CA ALA A 269 -8.54 10.75 38.04
C ALA A 269 -9.84 10.20 38.66
N ILE A 270 -10.13 8.90 38.46
CA ILE A 270 -11.32 8.22 39.00
C ILE A 270 -11.05 7.64 40.40
N VAL A 271 -9.80 7.24 40.68
CA VAL A 271 -9.37 6.64 41.95
C VAL A 271 -9.10 7.69 43.02
#